data_AF-A0A7C4R6X6-F1
#
_entry.id   AF-A0A7C4R6X6-F1
#
_cell.length_a   1.000
_cell.length_b   1.000
_cell.length_c   1.000
_cell.angle_alpha   90.00
_cell.angle_beta   90.00
_cell.angle_gamma   90.00
#
_symmetry.space_group_name_H-M   'P 1'
#
loop_
_entity.id
_entity.type
_entity.pdbx_description
1 polymer ?
#
loop_
_entity_poly.entity_id
_entity_poly.type
_entity_poly.pdbx_seq_one_letter_code
_entity_poly.pdbx_strand_id
1 'polypeptide(L)' 'MPESSRWLIYLVTGLVLATLSIFFLVMSIGYMLNALVATSLLTALIGFTLFSGSLYILKLSAYVYCMSRGKYSHEEERR' A
#
# COMPACT_ATOMS: atom_id res chain seq x y z
N MET A 1 12.59 -8.89 -19.43
CA MET A 1 12.54 -7.70 -18.57
C MET A 1 12.94 -8.14 -17.17
N PRO A 2 14.00 -7.57 -16.58
CA PRO A 2 14.68 -8.16 -15.41
C PRO A 2 13.74 -8.23 -14.19
N GLU A 3 13.73 -9.38 -13.51
CA GLU A 3 12.82 -9.71 -12.41
C GLU A 3 12.88 -8.73 -11.23
N SER A 4 14.00 -8.01 -11.09
CA SER A 4 14.27 -7.00 -10.06
C SER A 4 13.26 -5.84 -10.07
N SER A 5 12.64 -5.54 -11.21
CA SER A 5 11.71 -4.41 -11.35
C SER A 5 10.33 -4.68 -10.74
N ARG A 6 9.92 -5.96 -10.60
CA ARG A 6 8.55 -6.30 -10.16
C ARG A 6 8.28 -5.89 -8.72
N TRP A 7 9.25 -6.10 -7.82
CA TRP A 7 9.13 -5.69 -6.41
C TRP A 7 9.04 -4.17 -6.25
N LEU A 8 9.85 -3.41 -7.00
CA LEU A 8 9.80 -1.95 -7.01
C LEU A 8 8.43 -1.43 -7.45
N ILE A 9 7.82 -2.05 -8.48
CA ILE A 9 6.49 -1.67 -8.97
C ILE A 9 5.42 -1.87 -7.89
N TYR A 10 5.44 -3.00 -7.17
CA TYR A 10 4.50 -3.25 -6.07
C TYR A 10 4.70 -2.28 -4.90
N LEU A 11 5.95 -1.94 -4.59
CA LEU A 11 6.29 -0.98 -3.53
C LEU A 11 5.80 0.43 -3.87
N VAL A 12 6.11 0.91 -5.08
CA VAL A 12 5.64 2.23 -5.57
C VAL A 12 4.11 2.27 -5.64
N THR A 13 3.46 1.21 -6.11
CA THR A 13 2.00 1.13 -6.16
C THR A 13 1.38 1.20 -4.77
N GLY A 14 1.94 0.48 -3.79
CA GLY A 14 1.50 0.57 -2.39
C GLY A 14 1.72 1.98 -1.82
N LEU A 15 2.86 2.60 -2.09
CA LEU A 15 3.14 3.96 -1.61
C LEU A 15 2.14 4.98 -2.17
N VAL A 16 1.82 4.90 -3.47
CA VAL A 16 0.84 5.79 -4.13
C VAL A 16 -0.56 5.59 -3.54
N LEU A 17 -0.99 4.34 -3.30
CA LEU A 17 -2.28 4.06 -2.66
C LEU A 17 -2.34 4.59 -1.22
N ALA A 18 -1.24 4.48 -0.46
CA ALA A 18 -1.15 5.04 0.89
C ALA A 18 -1.29 6.58 0.87
N THR A 19 -0.60 7.26 -0.05
CA THR A 19 -0.72 8.73 -0.19
C THR A 19 -2.14 9.15 -0.57
N LEU A 20 -2.79 8.44 -1.50
CA LEU A 20 -4.19 8.70 -1.86
C LEU A 20 -5.13 8.51 -0.66
N SER A 21 -4.93 7.45 0.11
CA SER A 21 -5.73 7.17 1.31
C SER A 21 -5.62 8.30 2.35
N ILE A 22 -4.41 8.79 2.61
CA ILE A 22 -4.17 9.93 3.52
C ILE A 22 -4.89 11.18 2.99
N PHE A 23 -4.85 11.42 1.69
CA PHE A 23 -5.56 12.56 1.08
C PHE A 23 -7.08 12.50 1.33
N PHE A 24 -7.69 11.33 1.18
CA PHE A 24 -9.11 11.12 1.48
C PHE A 24 -9.42 11.29 2.98
N LEU A 25 -8.52 10.88 3.88
CA LEU A 25 -8.69 11.09 5.32
C LEU A 25 -8.61 12.58 5.70
N VAL A 26 -7.68 13.35 5.11
CA VAL A 26 -7.59 14.80 5.32
C VAL A 26 -8.84 15.50 4.78
N MET A 27 -9.32 15.12 3.60
CA MET A 27 -10.59 15.60 3.05
C MET A 27 -11.78 15.29 3.98
N SER A 28 -11.83 14.10 4.58
CA SER A 28 -12.86 13.72 5.56
C SER A 28 -12.91 14.66 6.76
N ILE A 29 -11.75 15.06 7.29
CA ILE A 29 -11.65 16.03 8.40
C ILE A 29 -12.21 17.39 7.97
N GLY A 30 -11.92 17.83 6.74
CA GLY A 30 -12.47 19.06 6.16
C GLY A 30 -14.00 19.05 6.01
N TYR A 31 -14.60 17.90 5.67
CA TYR A 31 -16.06 17.73 5.64
C TYR A 31 -16.69 17.80 7.03
N MET A 32 -15.95 17.38 8.07
CA MET A 32 -16.39 17.46 9.47
C MET A 32 -16.54 18.92 9.93
N LEU A 33 -15.69 19.82 9.45
CA LEU A 33 -15.78 21.26 9.72
C LEU A 33 -17.06 21.91 9.17
N ASN A 34 -17.68 21.33 8.14
CA ASN A 34 -18.86 21.88 7.46
C ASN A 34 -20.20 21.27 7.93
N ALA A 35 -20.24 20.64 9.11
CA ALA A 35 -21.41 19.96 9.68
C ALA A 35 -21.98 18.79 8.82
N LEU A 36 -21.24 18.34 7.81
CA LEU A 36 -21.60 17.18 6.98
C LEU A 36 -21.00 15.89 7.56
N VAL A 37 -21.57 15.43 8.68
CA VAL A 37 -21.06 14.27 9.43
C VAL A 37 -21.14 12.97 8.61
N ALA A 38 -22.21 12.77 7.84
CA ALA A 38 -22.42 11.57 7.05
C ALA A 38 -21.40 11.44 5.90
N THR A 39 -21.10 12.53 5.19
CA THR A 39 -20.10 12.51 4.11
C THR A 39 -18.68 12.47 4.66
N SER A 40 -18.41 13.08 5.82
CA SER A 40 -17.13 12.94 6.52
C SER A 40 -16.87 11.48 6.89
N LEU A 41 -17.85 10.80 7.50
CA LEU A 41 -17.73 9.39 7.87
C LEU A 41 -17.57 8.48 6.65
N LEU A 42 -18.33 8.71 5.58
CA LEU A 42 -18.22 7.95 4.32
C LEU A 42 -16.81 8.10 3.70
N THR A 43 -16.29 9.32 3.65
CA THR A 43 -14.96 9.61 3.10
C THR A 43 -13.84 9.01 3.96
N ALA A 44 -13.99 9.04 5.29
CA ALA A 44 -13.05 8.38 6.21
C ALA A 44 -13.04 6.86 6.01
N LEU A 45 -14.22 6.23 5.85
CA LEU A 45 -14.34 4.80 5.60
C LEU A 45 -13.64 4.40 4.30
N ILE A 46 -13.87 5.15 3.21
CA ILE A 46 -13.20 4.93 1.92
C ILE A 46 -11.68 5.08 2.05
N GLY A 47 -11.22 6.14 2.72
CA GLY A 47 -9.80 6.36 3.02
C GLY A 47 -9.21 5.19 3.82
N PHE A 48 -9.90 4.72 4.85
CA PHE A 48 -9.45 3.61 5.70
C PHE A 48 -9.43 2.27 4.95
N THR A 49 -10.41 1.99 4.09
CA THR A 49 -10.41 0.79 3.24
C THR A 49 -9.25 0.80 2.25
N LEU A 50 -8.98 1.95 1.62
CA LEU A 50 -7.82 2.13 0.75
C LEU A 50 -6.50 1.97 1.52
N PHE A 51 -6.42 2.48 2.75
CA PHE A 51 -5.26 2.30 3.63
C PHE A 51 -5.00 0.83 3.93
N SER A 52 -6.06 0.11 4.32
CA SER A 52 -6.00 -1.33 4.62
C SER A 52 -5.54 -2.14 3.41
N GLY A 53 -6.08 -1.85 2.21
CA GLY A 53 -5.64 -2.46 0.95
C GLY A 53 -4.19 -2.15 0.61
N SER A 54 -3.74 -0.90 0.84
CA SER A 54 -2.35 -0.49 0.64
C SER A 54 -1.37 -1.27 1.51
N LEU A 55 -1.68 -1.44 2.81
CA LEU A 55 -0.86 -2.24 3.72
C LEU A 55 -0.80 -3.72 3.29
N TYR A 56 -1.89 -4.26 2.74
CA TYR A 56 -1.92 -5.62 2.21
C TYR A 56 -0.96 -5.78 1.02
N ILE A 57 -0.97 -4.82 0.09
CA ILE A 57 -0.07 -4.80 -1.08
C ILE A 57 1.40 -4.64 -0.64
N LEU A 58 1.67 -3.78 0.34
CA LEU A 58 3.02 -3.61 0.91
C LEU A 58 3.51 -4.89 1.57
N LYS A 59 2.65 -5.58 2.33
CA LYS A 59 2.98 -6.86 2.95
C LYS A 59 3.23 -7.95 1.90
N LEU A 60 2.44 -7.97 0.82
CA LEU A 60 2.66 -8.86 -0.33
C LEU A 60 4.02 -8.55 -1.00
N SER A 61 4.39 -7.28 -1.14
CA SER A 61 5.66 -6.87 -1.74
C SER A 61 6.86 -7.35 -0.90
N ALA A 62 6.78 -7.26 0.43
CA ALA A 62 7.79 -7.78 1.34
C ALA A 62 7.87 -9.31 1.29
N TYR A 63 6.73 -9.99 1.15
CA TYR A 63 6.67 -11.45 1.01
C TYR A 63 7.35 -11.93 -0.28
N VAL A 64 7.04 -11.30 -1.42
CA VAL A 64 7.68 -11.60 -2.72
C VAL A 64 9.18 -11.31 -2.68
N TYR A 65 9.60 -10.22 -2.04
CA TYR A 65 11.01 -9.88 -1.87
C TYR A 65 11.75 -10.94 -1.04
N CYS A 66 11.17 -11.40 0.08
CA CYS A 66 11.76 -12.44 0.93
C CYS A 66 11.84 -13.78 0.18
N MET A 67 10.80 -14.14 -0.57
CA MET A 67 10.78 -15.36 -1.39
C MET A 67 11.80 -15.32 -2.53
N SER A 68 11.99 -14.14 -3.15
CA SER A 68 13.02 -13.93 -4.17
C SER A 68 14.42 -14.07 -3.58
N ARG A 69 14.71 -13.44 -2.42
CA ARG A 69 16.00 -13.61 -1.73
C ARG A 69 16.23 -15.04 -1.23
N GLY A 70 15.20 -15.75 -0.79
CA GLY A 70 15.31 -17.17 -0.40
C GLY A 70 15.73 -18.07 -1.56
N LYS A 71 15.32 -17.75 -2.80
CA LYS A 71 15.81 -18.46 -4.00
C LYS A 71 17.26 -18.13 -4.34
N TYR A 72 17.67 -16.87 -4.22
CA TYR A 72 19.07 -16.48 -4.43
C TYR A 72 20.01 -17.11 -3.38
N SER A 73 19.58 -17.22 -2.13
CA SER A 73 20.38 -17.85 -1.07
C SER A 73 20.61 -19.36 -1.30
N HIS A 74 19.70 -20.04 -2.00
CA HIS A 74 19.79 -21.48 -2.29
C HIS A 74 20.65 -21.81 -3.52
N GLU A 75 20.88 -20.84 -4.41
CA GLU A 75 21.82 -20.97 -5.55
C GLU A 75 23.26 -20.66 -5.15
N GLU A 76 23.48 -19.77 -4.19
CA GLU A 76 24.82 -19.43 -3.69
C GLU A 76 25.42 -20.56 -2.83
N GLU A 77 24.58 -21.36 -2.15
CA GLU A 77 25.01 -22.54 -1.38
C GLU A 77 25.24 -23.79 -2.27
N ARG A 78 24.97 -23.70 -3.58
CA ARG A 78 25.24 -24.75 -4.58
C ARG A 78 26.41 -24.44 -5.53
N ARG A 79 27.20 -23.42 -5.24
CA ARG A 79 28.51 -23.17 -5.84
C ARG A 79 29.61 -23.38 -4.81
#